data_AF-A0A6B3CEU9-F1
#
_entry.id   AF-A0A6B3CEU9-F1
#
_cell.length_a   1.000
_cell.length_b   1.000
_cell.length_c   1.000
_cell.angle_alpha   90.00
_cell.angle_beta   90.00
_cell.angle_gamma   90.00
#
_symmetry.space_group_name_H-M   'P 1'
#
loop_
_entity.id
_entity.type
_entity.pdbx_description
1 polymer ?
#
loop_
_entity_poly.entity_id
_entity_poly.type
_entity_poly.pdbx_seq_one_letter_code
_entity_poly.pdbx_strand_id
1 'polypeptide(L)'
;GSGKSVTAQTVMGILDVPPGRITSGEILFEGRDLLKLKEEERRKVRGAEMAMIFQDALSSLNPVLTVGAQLAEMFTVHRGMSRKD
;
A
#
# COMPACT_ATOMS: atom_id res chain seq x y z
N GLY A 1 -13.10 -18.01 -6.11
CA GLY A 1 -12.70 -16.68 -5.60
C GLY A 1 -13.80 -15.69 -5.86
N SER A 2 -14.32 -15.04 -4.82
CA SER A 2 -15.45 -14.09 -4.93
C SER A 2 -15.02 -12.64 -5.24
N GLY A 3 -13.80 -12.44 -5.76
CA GLY A 3 -13.27 -11.12 -6.08
C GLY A 3 -12.70 -10.28 -4.93
N LYS A 4 -12.85 -10.68 -3.66
CA LYS A 4 -12.42 -9.86 -2.49
C LYS A 4 -10.96 -9.37 -2.58
N SER A 5 -10.01 -10.27 -2.84
CA SER A 5 -8.59 -9.91 -2.93
C SER A 5 -8.33 -8.96 -4.09
N VAL A 6 -8.98 -9.19 -5.23
CA VAL A 6 -8.88 -8.32 -6.42
C VAL A 6 -9.43 -6.93 -6.09
N THR A 7 -10.58 -6.84 -5.42
CA THR A 7 -11.17 -5.56 -4.98
C THR A 7 -10.24 -4.82 -4.03
N ALA A 8 -9.71 -5.51 -3.00
CA ALA A 8 -8.84 -4.89 -2.03
C ALA A 8 -7.51 -4.42 -2.66
N GLN A 9 -6.91 -5.21 -3.54
CA GLN A 9 -5.71 -4.84 -4.29
C GLN A 9 -5.95 -3.67 -5.25
N THR A 10 -7.14 -3.59 -5.86
CA THR A 10 -7.55 -2.45 -6.70
C THR A 10 -7.63 -1.17 -5.88
N VAL A 11 -8.27 -1.21 -4.69
CA VAL A 11 -8.36 -0.06 -3.77
C VAL A 11 -6.97 0.40 -3.31
N MET A 12 -6.09 -0.54 -2.97
CA MET A 12 -4.70 -0.24 -2.60
C MET A 12 -3.81 0.16 -3.79
N GLY A 13 -4.30 0.01 -5.03
CA GLY A 13 -3.52 0.32 -6.22
C GLY A 13 -2.28 -0.56 -6.41
N ILE A 14 -2.36 -1.82 -5.98
CA ILE A 14 -1.29 -2.85 -6.10
C ILE A 14 -1.74 -4.06 -6.92
N LEU A 15 -2.88 -3.94 -7.61
CA LEU A 15 -3.33 -4.98 -8.54
C LEU A 15 -2.35 -5.08 -9.71
N ASP A 16 -1.91 -6.29 -10.04
CA ASP A 16 -1.06 -6.54 -11.20
C ASP A 16 -1.80 -6.22 -12.51
N VAL A 17 -1.27 -5.25 -13.25
CA VAL A 17 -1.79 -4.77 -14.53
C VAL A 17 -0.62 -4.73 -15.52
N PRO A 18 -0.50 -5.68 -16.47
CA PRO A 18 -1.37 -6.85 -16.77
C PRO A 18 -1.22 -8.03 -15.77
N PRO A 19 -2.17 -9.00 -15.72
CA PRO A 19 -3.33 -9.19 -16.62
C PRO A 19 -4.60 -8.46 -16.16
N GLY A 20 -4.60 -7.83 -14.97
CA GLY A 20 -5.73 -7.03 -14.52
C GLY A 20 -5.97 -5.82 -15.41
N ARG A 21 -7.21 -5.31 -15.41
CA ARG A 21 -7.56 -4.03 -16.05
C ARG A 21 -8.68 -3.37 -15.29
N ILE A 22 -8.50 -2.10 -14.96
CA ILE A 22 -9.56 -1.24 -14.44
C ILE A 22 -10.27 -0.62 -15.64
N THR A 23 -11.50 -1.04 -15.91
CA THR A 23 -12.25 -0.61 -17.11
C THR A 23 -12.92 0.75 -16.94
N SER A 24 -13.39 1.05 -15.73
CA SER A 24 -14.15 2.25 -15.39
C SER A 24 -14.37 2.33 -13.87
N GLY A 25 -14.91 3.46 -13.42
CA GLY A 25 -15.25 3.70 -12.02
C GLY A 25 -14.33 4.71 -11.35
N GLU A 26 -14.55 4.88 -10.04
CA GLU A 26 -13.77 5.76 -9.17
C GLU A 26 -13.60 5.09 -7.81
N ILE A 27 -12.52 5.44 -7.12
CA ILE A 27 -12.27 4.99 -5.75
C ILE A 27 -12.05 6.22 -4.89
N LEU A 28 -13.09 6.62 -4.17
CA LEU A 28 -13.07 7.82 -3.35
C LEU A 28 -12.50 7.53 -1.96
N PHE A 29 -11.38 8.17 -1.64
CA PHE A 29 -10.80 8.20 -0.30
C PHE A 29 -10.67 9.66 0.13
N GLU A 30 -11.39 10.04 1.19
CA GLU A 30 -11.43 11.43 1.68
C GLU A 30 -11.72 12.47 0.57
N GLY A 31 -12.65 12.15 -0.33
CA GLY A 31 -13.03 13.02 -1.45
C GLY A 31 -12.04 13.05 -2.62
N ARG A 32 -10.94 12.27 -2.57
CA ARG A 32 -9.97 12.13 -3.67
C ARG A 32 -10.20 10.82 -4.41
N ASP A 33 -10.27 10.86 -5.73
CA ASP A 33 -10.31 9.65 -6.55
C ASP A 33 -8.92 9.05 -6.72
N LEU A 34 -8.66 7.94 -6.03
CA LEU A 34 -7.38 7.24 -6.02
C LEU A 34 -6.97 6.75 -7.41
N LEU A 35 -7.91 6.53 -8.33
CA LEU A 35 -7.62 6.10 -9.71
C LEU A 35 -7.02 7.21 -10.56
N LYS A 36 -7.23 8.48 -10.19
CA LYS A 36 -6.71 9.66 -10.89
C LYS A 36 -5.41 10.20 -10.32
N LEU A 37 -4.99 9.73 -9.15
CA LEU A 37 -3.75 10.15 -8.50
C LEU A 37 -2.52 9.68 -9.29
N LYS A 38 -1.49 10.51 -9.34
CA LYS A 38 -0.16 10.07 -9.81
C LYS A 38 0.45 9.11 -8.78
N GLU A 39 1.39 8.29 -9.22
CA GLU A 39 2.02 7.27 -8.36
C GLU A 39 2.70 7.88 -7.11
N GLU A 40 3.31 9.06 -7.25
CA GLU A 40 3.90 9.79 -6.12
C GLU A 40 2.86 10.21 -5.07
N GLU A 41 1.70 10.67 -5.50
CA GLU A 41 0.60 11.07 -4.61
C GLU A 41 -0.02 9.84 -3.96
N ARG A 42 -0.20 8.77 -4.74
CA ARG A 42 -0.70 7.48 -4.25
C ARG A 42 0.26 6.88 -3.21
N ARG A 43 1.58 7.04 -3.37
CA ARG A 43 2.60 6.64 -2.38
C ARG A 43 2.52 7.43 -1.08
N LYS A 44 2.10 8.70 -1.11
CA LYS A 44 1.90 9.50 0.11
C LYS A 44 0.68 9.04 0.89
N VAL A 45 -0.40 8.68 0.20
CA VAL A 45 -1.61 8.12 0.82
C VAL A 45 -1.30 6.74 1.43
N ARG A 46 -0.61 5.87 0.70
CA ARG A 46 -0.21 4.56 1.19
C ARG A 46 0.84 4.67 2.30
N GLY A 47 0.65 3.91 3.38
CA GLY A 47 1.57 3.88 4.51
C GLY A 47 1.35 4.98 5.55
N ALA A 48 0.94 6.20 5.13
CA ALA A 48 0.65 7.30 6.06
C ALA A 48 -0.84 7.40 6.43
N GLU A 49 -1.72 7.22 5.44
CA GLU A 49 -3.18 7.39 5.60
C GLU A 49 -3.93 6.07 5.40
N MET A 50 -3.40 5.19 4.55
CA MET A 50 -4.00 3.90 4.22
C MET A 50 -2.96 2.78 4.21
N ALA A 51 -3.23 1.68 4.92
CA ALA A 51 -2.37 0.50 4.98
C ALA A 51 -3.18 -0.78 4.81
N MET A 52 -2.52 -1.84 4.36
CA MET A 52 -3.11 -3.16 4.18
C MET A 52 -2.38 -4.19 5.03
N ILE A 53 -3.14 -5.04 5.71
CA ILE A 53 -2.63 -6.25 6.38
C ILE A 53 -3.03 -7.44 5.49
N PHE A 54 -2.03 -8.12 4.94
CA PHE A 54 -2.25 -9.28 4.08
C PHE A 54 -2.71 -10.50 4.90
N GLN A 55 -3.45 -11.40 4.26
CA GLN A 55 -3.96 -12.62 4.91
C GLN A 55 -2.81 -13.52 5.42
N ASP A 56 -1.71 -13.58 4.67
CA ASP A 56 -0.45 -14.19 5.11
C ASP A 56 0.54 -13.08 5.48
N ALA A 57 0.36 -12.48 6.65
CA ALA A 57 1.23 -11.41 7.14
C ALA A 57 2.68 -11.89 7.32
N LEU A 58 2.91 -13.17 7.66
CA LEU A 58 4.25 -13.70 7.88
C LEU A 58 5.06 -13.76 6.58
N SER A 59 4.42 -14.02 5.44
CA SER A 59 5.08 -13.95 4.13
C SER A 59 5.63 -12.57 3.77
N SER A 60 5.12 -11.50 4.40
CA SER A 60 5.57 -10.12 4.15
C SER A 60 6.75 -9.67 5.01
N LEU A 61 7.15 -10.48 6.00
CA LEU A 61 8.28 -10.17 6.87
C LEU A 61 9.58 -10.75 6.32
N ASN A 62 10.65 -9.96 6.32
CA ASN A 62 11.99 -10.44 5.99
C ASN A 62 12.66 -11.03 7.25
N PRO A 63 12.92 -12.35 7.31
CA PRO A 63 13.47 -12.99 8.51
C PRO A 63 14.92 -12.58 8.82
N VAL A 64 15.63 -11.94 7.87
CA VAL A 64 16.99 -11.44 8.06
C VAL A 64 16.99 -10.10 8.81
N LEU A 65 15.85 -9.40 8.86
CA LEU A 65 15.72 -8.10 9.50
C LEU A 65 15.04 -8.24 10.87
N THR A 66 15.52 -7.48 11.85
CA THR A 66 14.82 -7.37 13.14
C THR A 66 13.44 -6.74 12.97
N VAL A 67 12.52 -7.06 13.87
CA VAL A 67 11.17 -6.43 13.90
C VAL A 67 11.30 -4.90 13.96
N GLY A 68 12.20 -4.38 14.80
CA GLY A 68 12.43 -2.94 14.91
C GLY A 68 12.93 -2.31 13.61
N ALA A 69 13.81 -2.98 12.86
CA ALA A 69 14.29 -2.47 11.58
C ALA A 69 13.16 -2.39 10.53
N GLN A 70 12.29 -3.40 10.47
CA GLN A 70 11.16 -3.43 9.54
C GLN A 70 10.10 -2.37 9.90
N LEU A 71 9.86 -2.14 11.20
CA LEU A 71 8.99 -1.05 11.65
C LEU A 71 9.59 0.33 11.37
N ALA A 72 10.90 0.50 11.58
CA ALA A 72 11.60 1.77 11.35
C ALA A 72 11.67 2.15 9.86
N GLU A 73 11.67 1.17 8.95
CA GLU A 73 11.67 1.41 7.50
C GLU A 73 10.49 2.30 7.07
N MET A 74 9.29 2.03 7.60
CA MET A 74 8.11 2.85 7.32
C MET A 74 8.31 4.32 7.68
N PHE A 75 8.90 4.60 8.84
CA PHE A 75 9.19 5.97 9.27
C PHE A 75 10.31 6.62 8.47
N THR A 76 11.32 5.84 8.10
CA THR A 76 12.43 6.34 7.27
C THR A 76 11.94 6.71 5.88
N VAL A 77 11.16 5.84 5.24
CA VAL A 77 10.68 6.00 3.86
C VAL A 77 9.61 7.08 3.75
N HIS A 78 8.70 7.19 4.73
CA HIS A 78 7.56 8.10 4.65
C HIS A 78 7.74 9.41 5.44
N ARG A 79 8.65 9.46 6.42
CA ARG A 79 8.86 10.64 7.27
C ARG A 79 10.30 11.16 7.29
N GLY A 80 11.24 10.51 6.58
CA GLY A 80 12.64 10.92 6.55
C GLY A 80 13.34 10.84 7.90
N MET A 81 12.79 10.06 8.84
CA MET A 81 13.36 9.90 10.19
C MET A 81 14.68 9.15 10.12
N SER A 82 15.60 9.52 11.00
CA SER A 82 16.89 8.89 11.19
C SER A 82 16.83 7.86 12.32
N ARG A 83 17.89 7.05 12.47
CA ARG A 83 18.03 6.11 13.60
C ARG A 83 18.00 6.75 14.99
N LYS A 84 18.18 8.07 15.09
CA LYS A 84 18.23 8.80 16.36
C LYS A 84 16.90 9.41 16.76
N ASP A 85 15.96 9.52 15.83
CA ASP A 85 14.61 10.05 16.07
C ASP A 85 13.68 8.98 16.65
#